data_AF-A0A7Z9WUT0-F1
#
_entry.id   AF-A0A7Z9WUT0-F1
#
_cell.length_a   1.000
_cell.length_b   1.000
_cell.length_c   1.000
_cell.angle_alpha   90.00
_cell.angle_beta   90.00
_cell.angle_gamma   90.00
#
_symmetry.space_group_name_H-M   'P 1'
#
loop_
_entity.id
_entity.type
_entity.pdbx_description
1 polymer ?
#
loop_
_entity_poly.entity_id
_entity_poly.type
_entity_poly.pdbx_seq_one_letter_code
_entity_poly.pdbx_strand_id
1 'polypeptide(L)'
;DNLISWKMVMPDGRWLEVTRLNHNQGKLHDQKTVRFAVQWFKRDGLSKDGDPTILEMPGEMFRKHGLGKDVTDKFLAGLPGAQKEGCDGIITSARFILHRMPAYTRTFCLEFFGHDLSEAVPAIVEITDYMEKKRAEGVVLSGLEHLDERYIKAVKYNTKADRRELPKMILLGDVSGDNGYEVAKAVEEIIAMARQRNAEGFVAITEEARRKFWADRSRTAAISAHTNAFKINEDVVIPLHRLNEYNTGVEKINIELSLDNKLACLDAQLAYLRSDAPELNQTECIETGEGKIEDLVQHRVQAAIDHLERVRGRWQLWRDQFETPAIQLLEQLPSPVRERVREGDTMMDLLLRRDLLVKFKLDVVPFMRDNFMGFDFEPIMARLRAIHAQYKHTRLFVALHMHAGDGNVHTNIPVHSDNYAMLRKADEVVDRVMALALSLDGAISGEHGIGLTKIKYLEPEKIDKFVEYKRKIDPDNVFNPGKLMPDSSLELAYTPSLTLVEQEALILEASDLDALNNEIRHCLRCGKCKPVCQTHIPRANLLYSPRNKILATGAVIEAFLYEEQTRRGISLR
;
A
#
# COMPACT_ATOMS: atom_id res chain seq x y z
N ASP A 1 -7.55 10.47 -21.17
CA ASP A 1 -6.68 11.53 -21.74
C ASP A 1 -6.16 11.25 -23.14
N ASN A 2 -5.52 10.12 -23.45
CA ASN A 2 -4.90 9.84 -24.76
C ASN A 2 -5.69 8.87 -25.68
N LEU A 3 -6.85 8.40 -25.23
CA LEU A 3 -7.72 7.49 -25.98
C LEU A 3 -8.50 8.26 -27.06
N ILE A 4 -8.33 7.86 -28.32
CA ILE A 4 -9.02 8.44 -29.49
C ILE A 4 -10.30 7.70 -29.79
N SER A 5 -10.22 6.37 -29.91
CA SER A 5 -11.40 5.56 -30.19
C SER A 5 -11.23 4.14 -29.66
N TRP A 6 -12.34 3.46 -29.43
CA TRP A 6 -12.36 2.04 -29.10
C TRP A 6 -13.58 1.37 -29.69
N LYS A 7 -13.44 0.08 -29.97
CA LYS A 7 -14.48 -0.79 -30.48
C LYS A 7 -14.77 -1.87 -29.45
N MET A 8 -16.04 -2.16 -29.23
CA MET A 8 -16.49 -3.13 -28.25
C MET A 8 -17.68 -3.97 -28.73
N VAL A 9 -17.83 -5.15 -28.14
CA VAL A 9 -18.97 -6.06 -28.32
C VAL A 9 -19.91 -5.90 -27.13
N MET A 10 -21.21 -5.80 -27.43
CA MET A 10 -22.30 -5.58 -26.48
C MET A 10 -23.01 -6.90 -26.12
N PRO A 11 -23.82 -6.96 -25.04
CA PRO A 11 -24.48 -8.19 -24.58
C PRO A 11 -25.32 -8.90 -25.65
N ASP A 12 -25.98 -8.11 -26.49
CA ASP A 12 -26.84 -8.59 -27.58
C ASP A 12 -26.06 -9.05 -28.84
N GLY A 13 -24.72 -9.03 -28.76
CA GLY A 13 -23.79 -9.37 -29.85
C GLY A 13 -23.61 -8.27 -30.90
N ARG A 14 -24.28 -7.11 -30.76
CA ARG A 14 -23.98 -5.95 -31.62
C ARG A 14 -22.66 -5.31 -31.22
N TRP A 15 -22.18 -4.45 -32.11
CA TRP A 15 -20.90 -3.79 -31.96
C TRP A 15 -21.09 -2.30 -31.77
N LEU A 16 -20.16 -1.70 -31.02
CA LEU A 16 -20.15 -0.28 -30.73
C LEU A 16 -18.75 0.27 -30.97
N GLU A 17 -18.65 1.40 -31.67
CA GLU A 17 -17.43 2.19 -31.74
C GLU A 17 -17.66 3.55 -31.09
N VAL A 18 -16.80 3.90 -30.14
CA VAL A 18 -16.79 5.21 -29.52
C VAL A 18 -15.57 5.97 -30.00
N THR A 19 -15.78 7.19 -30.50
CA THR A 19 -14.72 8.07 -31.02
C THR A 19 -14.76 9.43 -30.33
N ARG A 20 -13.65 9.83 -29.71
CA ARG A 20 -13.48 11.15 -29.12
C ARG A 20 -13.35 12.20 -30.21
N LEU A 21 -14.22 13.20 -30.19
CA LEU A 21 -14.22 14.34 -31.09
C LEU A 21 -13.40 15.49 -30.49
N ASN A 22 -12.82 16.34 -31.33
CA ASN A 22 -12.07 17.55 -30.92
C ASN A 22 -10.98 17.28 -29.86
N HIS A 23 -10.23 16.20 -30.02
CA HIS A 23 -9.17 15.83 -29.09
C HIS A 23 -8.04 16.88 -29.08
N ASN A 24 -7.85 17.61 -27.97
CA ASN A 24 -6.89 18.71 -27.84
C ASN A 24 -5.46 18.29 -27.42
N GLN A 25 -5.21 16.98 -27.30
CA GLN A 25 -3.94 16.40 -26.80
C GLN A 25 -3.60 16.77 -25.34
N GLY A 26 -4.55 17.38 -24.62
CA GLY A 26 -4.48 17.67 -23.19
C GLY A 26 -5.34 16.71 -22.36
N LYS A 27 -5.44 17.02 -21.07
CA LYS A 27 -6.26 16.25 -20.13
C LYS A 27 -7.75 16.53 -20.40
N LEU A 28 -8.60 15.54 -20.15
CA LEU A 28 -10.05 15.65 -20.38
C LEU A 28 -10.69 16.77 -19.54
N HIS A 29 -10.31 16.89 -18.26
CA HIS A 29 -10.88 17.84 -17.31
C HIS A 29 -10.46 19.30 -17.55
N ASP A 30 -9.40 19.53 -18.33
CA ASP A 30 -8.99 20.89 -18.73
C ASP A 30 -9.91 21.45 -19.83
N GLN A 31 -10.69 20.60 -20.51
CA GLN A 31 -11.62 21.04 -21.55
C GLN A 31 -12.97 21.41 -20.96
N LYS A 32 -13.50 22.58 -21.34
CA LYS A 32 -14.86 22.99 -20.98
C LYS A 32 -15.92 21.98 -21.43
N THR A 33 -15.76 21.41 -22.62
CA THR A 33 -16.71 20.47 -23.22
C THR A 33 -15.96 19.35 -23.92
N VAL A 34 -16.33 18.10 -23.62
CA VAL A 34 -15.80 16.90 -24.26
C VAL A 34 -16.93 16.21 -25.03
N ARG A 35 -16.62 15.72 -26.23
CA ARG A 35 -17.60 15.09 -27.12
C ARG A 35 -17.13 13.72 -27.58
N PHE A 36 -18.05 12.76 -27.62
CA PHE A 36 -17.83 11.42 -28.14
C PHE A 36 -18.92 11.05 -29.14
N ALA A 37 -18.54 10.57 -30.31
CA ALA A 37 -19.46 9.92 -31.24
C ALA A 37 -19.57 8.44 -30.90
N VAL A 38 -20.79 7.95 -30.70
CA VAL A 38 -21.10 6.56 -30.39
C VAL A 38 -21.84 5.97 -31.60
N GLN A 39 -21.13 5.15 -32.38
CA GLN A 39 -21.66 4.49 -33.58
C GLN A 39 -21.96 3.03 -33.29
N TRP A 40 -23.22 2.64 -33.49
CA TRP A 40 -23.65 1.25 -33.42
C TRP A 40 -23.42 0.54 -34.76
N PHE A 41 -23.16 -0.75 -34.67
CA PHE A 41 -23.01 -1.65 -35.79
C PHE A 41 -23.79 -2.94 -35.52
N LYS A 42 -24.24 -3.59 -36.59
CA LYS A 42 -24.89 -4.90 -36.53
C LYS A 42 -23.92 -5.98 -36.03
N ARG A 43 -24.43 -7.20 -35.83
CA ARG A 43 -23.66 -8.35 -35.32
C ARG A 43 -22.45 -8.73 -36.20
N ASP A 44 -22.47 -8.36 -37.47
CA ASP A 44 -21.32 -8.52 -38.38
C ASP A 44 -20.13 -7.61 -38.02
N GLY A 45 -20.34 -6.60 -37.17
CA GLY A 45 -19.34 -5.61 -36.77
C GLY A 45 -18.91 -4.66 -37.88
N LEU A 46 -19.57 -4.67 -39.03
CA LEU A 46 -19.19 -3.91 -40.24
C LEU A 46 -20.32 -2.98 -40.68
N SER A 47 -21.55 -3.45 -40.67
CA SER A 47 -22.72 -2.69 -41.11
C SER A 47 -23.15 -1.72 -40.03
N LYS A 48 -23.18 -0.42 -40.34
CA LYS A 48 -23.70 0.60 -39.42
C LYS A 48 -25.17 0.32 -39.08
N ASP A 49 -25.52 0.56 -37.83
CA ASP A 49 -26.88 0.47 -37.30
C ASP A 49 -27.33 1.87 -36.85
N GLY A 50 -27.85 2.64 -37.80
CA GLY A 50 -28.25 4.04 -37.60
C GLY A 50 -27.10 5.05 -37.57
N ASP A 51 -27.46 6.30 -37.29
CA ASP A 51 -26.53 7.42 -37.19
C ASP A 51 -25.82 7.46 -35.82
N PRO A 52 -24.59 8.01 -35.75
CA PRO A 52 -23.86 8.09 -34.50
C PRO A 52 -24.54 9.06 -33.53
N THR A 53 -24.71 8.61 -32.28
CA THR A 53 -25.18 9.48 -31.19
C THR A 53 -24.00 10.29 -30.65
N ILE A 54 -24.18 11.60 -30.46
CA ILE A 54 -23.14 12.45 -29.85
C ILE A 54 -23.41 12.57 -28.34
N LEU A 55 -22.46 12.07 -27.55
CA LEU A 55 -22.40 12.34 -26.12
C LEU A 55 -21.57 13.61 -25.90
N GLU A 56 -22.15 14.60 -25.24
CA GLU A 56 -21.51 15.87 -24.93
C GLU A 56 -21.65 16.18 -23.45
N MET A 57 -20.55 16.57 -22.81
CA MET A 57 -20.50 16.75 -21.36
C MET A 57 -19.34 17.67 -20.93
N PRO A 58 -19.43 18.31 -19.75
CA PRO A 58 -18.30 19.02 -19.18
C PRO A 58 -17.10 18.11 -18.92
N GLY A 59 -15.89 18.55 -19.24
CA GLY A 59 -14.68 17.75 -19.03
C GLY A 59 -14.39 17.48 -17.56
N GLU A 60 -14.75 18.41 -16.69
CA GLU A 60 -14.58 18.31 -15.23
C GLU A 60 -15.35 17.13 -14.61
N MET A 61 -16.37 16.58 -15.26
CA MET A 61 -17.11 15.43 -14.70
C MET A 61 -16.30 14.13 -14.71
N PHE A 62 -15.24 14.03 -15.52
CA PHE A 62 -14.43 12.80 -15.60
C PHE A 62 -13.51 12.59 -14.40
N ARG A 63 -13.38 13.58 -13.51
CA ARG A 63 -12.49 13.53 -12.36
C ARG A 63 -12.90 14.56 -11.32
N LYS A 64 -12.92 14.19 -10.04
CA LYS A 64 -13.05 15.17 -8.96
C LYS A 64 -12.02 16.30 -9.09
N HIS A 65 -12.50 17.54 -9.00
CA HIS A 65 -11.66 18.73 -9.09
C HIS A 65 -10.60 18.74 -8.00
N GLY A 66 -9.38 19.19 -8.33
CA GLY A 66 -8.25 19.22 -7.40
C GLY A 66 -7.51 17.88 -7.21
N LEU A 67 -8.01 16.77 -7.78
CA LEU A 67 -7.32 15.48 -7.73
C LEU A 67 -6.57 15.16 -9.02
N GLY A 68 -5.36 14.60 -8.90
CA GLY A 68 -4.56 14.18 -10.04
C GLY A 68 -5.07 12.91 -10.72
N LYS A 69 -5.82 12.07 -10.00
CA LYS A 69 -6.53 10.88 -10.49
C LYS A 69 -7.83 10.69 -9.73
N ASP A 70 -8.81 10.07 -10.37
CA ASP A 70 -10.03 9.57 -9.74
C ASP A 70 -10.72 8.67 -10.78
N VAL A 71 -11.03 7.44 -10.36
CA VAL A 71 -11.71 6.41 -11.18
C VAL A 71 -12.94 5.85 -10.48
N THR A 72 -13.52 6.65 -9.57
CA THR A 72 -14.65 6.27 -8.73
C THR A 72 -15.99 6.37 -9.46
N ASP A 73 -16.16 7.32 -10.38
CA ASP A 73 -17.36 7.40 -11.22
C ASP A 73 -17.33 6.32 -12.30
N LYS A 74 -18.21 5.33 -12.17
CA LYS A 74 -18.38 4.23 -13.13
C LYS A 74 -19.44 4.52 -14.19
N PHE A 75 -20.30 5.50 -13.96
CA PHE A 75 -21.31 5.90 -14.93
C PHE A 75 -20.68 6.75 -16.05
N LEU A 76 -19.77 7.69 -15.70
CA LEU A 76 -19.05 8.56 -16.63
C LEU A 76 -19.97 9.23 -17.66
N ALA A 77 -21.09 9.79 -17.20
CA ALA A 77 -22.11 10.39 -18.06
C ALA A 77 -22.60 9.48 -19.21
N GLY A 78 -22.60 8.16 -18.98
CA GLY A 78 -23.02 7.15 -19.93
C GLY A 78 -21.96 6.72 -20.95
N LEU A 79 -20.71 7.19 -20.83
CA LEU A 79 -19.63 6.84 -21.76
C LEU A 79 -19.36 5.32 -21.77
N PRO A 80 -19.58 4.58 -22.88
CA PRO A 80 -19.49 3.12 -22.89
C PRO A 80 -18.06 2.57 -22.73
N GLY A 81 -17.90 1.48 -21.99
CA GLY A 81 -16.67 0.68 -21.86
C GLY A 81 -15.58 1.24 -20.95
N ALA A 82 -15.26 2.53 -21.06
CA ALA A 82 -14.16 3.12 -20.30
C ALA A 82 -14.43 3.08 -18.78
N GLN A 83 -13.45 2.61 -17.98
CA GLN A 83 -13.50 2.51 -16.51
C GLN A 83 -14.61 1.64 -15.89
N LYS A 84 -15.38 0.91 -16.69
CA LYS A 84 -16.50 0.07 -16.24
C LYS A 84 -16.16 -1.38 -15.97
N GLU A 85 -14.86 -1.70 -16.02
CA GLU A 85 -14.33 -2.99 -15.54
C GLU A 85 -14.98 -4.22 -16.22
N GLY A 86 -15.37 -4.08 -17.49
CA GLY A 86 -15.99 -5.13 -18.29
C GLY A 86 -17.47 -5.39 -17.97
N CYS A 87 -18.14 -4.49 -17.26
CA CYS A 87 -19.54 -4.67 -16.84
C CYS A 87 -20.56 -4.18 -17.88
N ASP A 88 -20.15 -3.49 -18.94
CA ASP A 88 -21.05 -2.98 -20.00
C ASP A 88 -20.63 -3.37 -21.42
N GLY A 89 -19.68 -4.31 -21.55
CA GLY A 89 -19.21 -4.84 -22.82
C GLY A 89 -17.75 -5.23 -22.81
N ILE A 90 -17.29 -5.79 -23.94
CA ILE A 90 -15.90 -6.24 -24.13
C ILE A 90 -15.23 -5.34 -25.16
N ILE A 91 -14.22 -4.58 -24.73
CA ILE A 91 -13.37 -3.80 -25.65
C ILE A 91 -12.45 -4.75 -26.42
N THR A 92 -12.54 -4.73 -27.75
CA THR A 92 -11.75 -5.60 -28.64
C THR A 92 -10.55 -4.89 -29.25
N SER A 93 -10.64 -3.57 -29.44
CA SER A 93 -9.56 -2.76 -30.02
C SER A 93 -9.67 -1.30 -29.60
N ALA A 94 -8.55 -0.61 -29.53
CA ALA A 94 -8.50 0.81 -29.18
C ALA A 94 -7.38 1.54 -29.94
N ARG A 95 -7.59 2.83 -30.21
CA ARG A 95 -6.64 3.75 -30.84
C ARG A 95 -6.23 4.80 -29.82
N PHE A 96 -4.92 4.97 -29.65
CA PHE A 96 -4.33 5.93 -28.71
C PHE A 96 -3.48 6.96 -29.46
N ILE A 97 -3.45 8.19 -28.96
CA ILE A 97 -2.38 9.15 -29.30
C ILE A 97 -1.11 8.73 -28.55
N LEU A 98 0.00 8.70 -29.29
CA LEU A 98 1.33 8.52 -28.75
C LEU A 98 2.05 9.86 -28.71
N HIS A 99 2.83 10.08 -27.67
CA HIS A 99 3.70 11.24 -27.55
C HIS A 99 5.09 10.92 -28.10
N ARG A 100 5.76 11.93 -28.67
CA ARG A 100 7.18 11.82 -29.00
C ARG A 100 7.99 11.72 -27.70
N MET A 101 8.92 10.78 -27.64
CA MET A 101 9.89 10.70 -26.53
C MET A 101 10.77 11.97 -26.53
N PRO A 102 10.89 12.68 -25.39
CA PRO A 102 11.77 13.84 -25.28
C PRO A 102 13.24 13.48 -25.54
N ALA A 103 14.01 14.40 -26.13
CA ALA A 103 15.42 14.15 -26.46
C ALA A 103 16.32 14.02 -25.21
N TYR A 104 15.98 14.71 -24.12
CA TYR A 104 16.77 14.73 -22.89
C TYR A 104 15.90 14.36 -21.69
N THR A 105 16.46 13.58 -20.77
CA THR A 105 15.84 13.29 -19.47
C THR A 105 16.91 13.16 -18.40
N ARG A 106 16.68 13.78 -17.25
CA ARG A 106 17.50 13.65 -16.05
C ARG A 106 16.63 13.11 -14.92
N THR A 107 17.20 12.21 -14.12
CA THR A 107 16.54 11.69 -12.93
C THR A 107 17.14 12.38 -11.71
N PHE A 108 16.30 12.88 -10.80
CA PHE A 108 16.74 13.40 -9.52
C PHE A 108 16.26 12.48 -8.39
N CYS A 109 17.05 12.41 -7.31
CA CYS A 109 16.72 11.70 -6.09
C CYS A 109 16.95 12.65 -4.91
N LEU A 110 15.94 12.85 -4.07
CA LEU A 110 16.00 13.68 -2.88
C LEU A 110 15.86 12.78 -1.65
N GLU A 111 16.82 12.83 -0.75
CA GLU A 111 16.86 12.04 0.48
C GLU A 111 16.55 12.95 1.68
N PHE A 112 15.46 12.65 2.40
CA PHE A 112 15.03 13.39 3.58
C PHE A 112 15.40 12.62 4.85
N PHE A 113 16.08 13.31 5.76
CA PHE A 113 16.56 12.78 7.04
C PHE A 113 15.84 13.46 8.20
N GLY A 114 15.94 12.87 9.41
CA GLY A 114 15.30 13.40 10.62
C GLY A 114 14.09 12.59 11.07
N HIS A 115 13.27 13.15 11.96
CA HIS A 115 12.04 12.52 12.46
C HIS A 115 10.77 13.28 12.06
N ASP A 116 10.93 14.51 11.61
CA ASP A 116 9.83 15.35 11.16
C ASP A 116 9.69 15.24 9.63
N LEU A 117 8.67 14.52 9.18
CA LEU A 117 8.36 14.36 7.76
C LEU A 117 7.45 15.48 7.22
N SER A 118 7.00 16.41 8.08
CA SER A 118 6.15 17.52 7.67
C SER A 118 6.84 18.48 6.72
N GLU A 119 8.18 18.51 6.72
CA GLU A 119 9.00 19.32 5.79
C GLU A 119 9.11 18.70 4.39
N ALA A 120 8.93 17.39 4.28
CA ALA A 120 9.21 16.64 3.07
C ALA A 120 8.03 16.67 2.08
N VAL A 121 6.79 16.74 2.59
CA VAL A 121 5.57 16.82 1.77
C VAL A 121 5.41 18.17 1.06
N PRO A 122 5.64 19.34 1.68
CA PRO A 122 5.65 20.63 1.00
C PRO A 122 6.56 20.66 -0.23
N ALA A 123 7.70 19.97 -0.19
CA ALA A 123 8.59 19.85 -1.34
C ALA A 123 7.90 19.23 -2.56
N ILE A 124 6.96 18.29 -2.37
CA ILE A 124 6.18 17.68 -3.47
C ILE A 124 5.32 18.74 -4.17
N VAL A 125 4.65 19.59 -3.39
CA VAL A 125 3.79 20.67 -3.89
C VAL A 125 4.64 21.71 -4.61
N GLU A 126 5.72 22.17 -3.98
CA GLU A 126 6.64 23.17 -4.55
C GLU A 126 7.26 22.70 -5.87
N ILE A 127 7.73 21.45 -5.93
CA ILE A 127 8.28 20.86 -7.16
C ILE A 127 7.19 20.77 -8.23
N THR A 128 5.98 20.33 -7.89
CA THR A 128 4.90 20.19 -8.86
C THR A 128 4.45 21.54 -9.41
N ASP A 129 4.28 22.55 -8.56
CA ASP A 129 3.91 23.91 -8.95
C ASP A 129 5.00 24.58 -9.81
N TYR A 130 6.27 24.36 -9.46
CA TYR A 130 7.40 24.82 -10.27
C TYR A 130 7.38 24.17 -11.67
N MET A 131 7.18 22.86 -11.72
CA MET A 131 7.21 22.10 -12.98
C MET A 131 6.02 22.40 -13.88
N GLU A 132 4.84 22.70 -13.34
CA GLU A 132 3.70 23.14 -14.17
C GLU A 132 3.99 24.49 -14.85
N LYS A 133 4.70 25.42 -14.17
CA LYS A 133 5.16 26.67 -14.80
C LYS A 133 6.17 26.40 -15.93
N LYS A 134 7.07 25.43 -15.73
CA LYS A 134 8.07 25.02 -16.73
C LYS A 134 7.51 24.24 -17.93
N ARG A 135 6.29 23.71 -17.81
CA ARG A 135 5.62 23.00 -18.89
C ARG A 135 5.45 23.85 -20.15
N ALA A 136 5.19 25.15 -20.01
CA ALA A 136 5.07 26.08 -21.14
C ALA A 136 6.41 26.28 -21.88
N GLU A 137 7.54 26.05 -21.22
CA GLU A 137 8.90 26.13 -21.78
C GLU A 137 9.33 24.78 -22.43
N GLY A 138 8.45 23.78 -22.46
CA GLY A 138 8.74 22.46 -23.03
C GLY A 138 9.50 21.50 -22.11
N VAL A 139 9.58 21.81 -20.81
CA VAL A 139 10.17 20.94 -19.79
C VAL A 139 9.06 20.34 -18.93
N VAL A 140 9.03 19.02 -18.81
CA VAL A 140 7.96 18.28 -18.12
C VAL A 140 8.50 17.41 -17.00
N LEU A 141 7.73 17.32 -15.92
CA LEU A 141 7.92 16.32 -14.87
C LEU A 141 7.28 15.01 -15.35
N SER A 142 8.10 14.09 -15.86
CA SER A 142 7.65 12.82 -16.44
C SER A 142 7.24 11.80 -15.37
N GLY A 143 7.72 11.97 -14.15
CA GLY A 143 7.33 11.17 -13.00
C GLY A 143 7.88 11.79 -11.72
N LEU A 144 7.12 11.62 -10.64
CA LEU A 144 7.55 11.97 -9.28
C LEU A 144 6.99 10.91 -8.34
N GLU A 145 7.89 10.16 -7.73
CA GLU A 145 7.60 9.01 -6.89
C GLU A 145 8.12 9.26 -5.49
N HIS A 146 7.45 8.65 -4.51
CA HIS A 146 7.87 8.68 -3.13
C HIS A 146 7.87 7.28 -2.52
N LEU A 147 8.88 6.99 -1.71
CA LEU A 147 8.95 5.83 -0.83
C LEU A 147 9.08 6.27 0.63
N ASP A 148 8.28 5.68 1.51
CA ASP A 148 8.38 5.88 2.96
C ASP A 148 9.53 5.06 3.60
N GLU A 149 9.79 5.29 4.89
CA GLU A 149 10.85 4.60 5.65
C GLU A 149 10.68 3.07 5.61
N ARG A 150 9.45 2.56 5.57
CA ARG A 150 9.16 1.12 5.57
C ARG A 150 9.57 0.49 4.24
N TYR A 151 9.24 1.14 3.13
CA TYR A 151 9.70 0.75 1.81
C TYR A 151 11.21 0.88 1.67
N ILE A 152 11.81 1.99 2.12
CA ILE A 152 13.28 2.20 2.09
C ILE A 152 14.00 1.04 2.78
N LYS A 153 13.52 0.60 3.96
CA LYS A 153 14.04 -0.58 4.66
C LYS A 153 13.80 -1.87 3.88
N ALA A 154 12.58 -2.08 3.39
CA ALA A 154 12.20 -3.31 2.70
C ALA A 154 12.99 -3.55 1.41
N VAL A 155 13.21 -2.50 0.61
CA VAL A 155 13.95 -2.60 -0.66
C VAL A 155 15.47 -2.63 -0.49
N LYS A 156 15.95 -2.61 0.76
CA LYS A 156 17.37 -2.49 1.13
C LYS A 156 18.02 -1.32 0.39
N TYR A 157 17.39 -0.16 0.48
CA TYR A 157 17.83 1.05 -0.20
C TYR A 157 19.28 1.38 0.16
N ASN A 158 20.07 1.75 -0.85
CA ASN A 158 21.43 2.22 -0.64
C ASN A 158 21.43 3.76 -0.58
N THR A 159 21.67 4.29 0.62
CA THR A 159 21.77 5.74 0.85
C THR A 159 22.86 6.33 -0.04
N LYS A 160 22.52 7.42 -0.73
CA LYS A 160 23.45 8.15 -1.62
C LYS A 160 24.21 9.22 -0.86
N ALA A 161 23.59 9.82 0.16
CA ALA A 161 24.27 10.69 1.11
C ALA A 161 25.39 9.95 1.85
N ASP A 162 26.43 10.68 2.24
CA ASP A 162 27.50 10.19 3.11
C ASP A 162 27.02 10.13 4.57
N ARG A 163 25.99 9.30 4.80
CA ARG A 163 25.35 9.09 6.09
C ARG A 163 25.20 7.61 6.36
N ARG A 164 25.38 7.22 7.62
CA ARG A 164 25.15 5.85 8.08
C ARG A 164 23.67 5.52 8.29
N GLU A 165 22.83 6.55 8.46
CA GLU A 165 21.40 6.38 8.65
C GLU A 165 20.65 6.24 7.31
N LEU A 166 19.56 5.49 7.34
CA LEU A 166 18.63 5.43 6.22
C LEU A 166 17.77 6.70 6.19
N PRO A 167 17.49 7.26 4.99
CA PRO A 167 16.51 8.33 4.86
C PRO A 167 15.14 7.85 5.36
N LYS A 168 14.34 8.79 5.87
CA LYS A 168 12.95 8.49 6.26
C LYS A 168 11.99 8.55 5.10
N MET A 169 12.39 9.28 4.07
CA MET A 169 11.61 9.46 2.87
C MET A 169 12.58 9.75 1.72
N ILE A 170 12.25 9.25 0.54
CA ILE A 170 12.91 9.66 -0.69
C ILE A 170 11.89 10.15 -1.72
N LEU A 171 12.25 11.18 -2.47
CA LEU A 171 11.57 11.57 -3.71
C LEU A 171 12.44 11.19 -4.90
N LEU A 172 11.87 10.51 -5.87
CA LEU A 172 12.55 10.12 -7.10
C LEU A 172 11.73 10.63 -8.29
N GLY A 173 12.32 11.45 -9.15
CA GLY A 173 11.60 12.03 -10.27
C GLY A 173 12.41 12.13 -11.55
N ASP A 174 11.71 12.12 -12.69
CA ASP A 174 12.27 12.32 -14.02
C ASP A 174 11.82 13.68 -14.57
N VAL A 175 12.77 14.50 -14.99
CA VAL A 175 12.53 15.74 -15.72
C VAL A 175 12.97 15.54 -17.16
N SER A 176 12.07 15.80 -18.11
CA SER A 176 12.29 15.54 -19.53
C SER A 176 11.97 16.78 -20.37
N GLY A 177 12.63 16.89 -21.52
CA GLY A 177 12.40 17.97 -22.48
C GLY A 177 13.27 17.84 -23.71
N ASP A 178 13.08 18.72 -24.68
CA ASP A 178 13.86 18.73 -25.92
C ASP A 178 15.08 19.67 -25.87
N ASN A 179 15.20 20.46 -24.79
CA ASN A 179 16.36 21.30 -24.52
C ASN A 179 17.10 20.80 -23.26
N GLY A 180 18.28 20.22 -23.44
CA GLY A 180 19.09 19.67 -22.34
C GLY A 180 19.54 20.70 -21.30
N TYR A 181 19.69 21.98 -21.69
CA TYR A 181 20.05 23.06 -20.77
C TYR A 181 18.88 23.42 -19.83
N GLU A 182 17.66 23.57 -20.37
CA GLU A 182 16.49 23.86 -19.53
C GLU A 182 16.13 22.68 -18.62
N VAL A 183 16.28 21.45 -19.11
CA VAL A 183 16.15 20.24 -18.27
C VAL A 183 17.19 20.23 -17.14
N ALA A 184 18.43 20.65 -17.41
CA ALA A 184 19.48 20.76 -16.40
C ALA A 184 19.11 21.76 -15.30
N LYS A 185 18.76 22.97 -15.73
CA LYS A 185 18.41 24.09 -14.86
C LYS A 185 17.19 23.78 -13.98
N ALA A 186 16.17 23.11 -14.55
CA ALA A 186 15.00 22.70 -13.80
C ALA A 186 15.35 21.71 -12.67
N VAL A 187 16.24 20.74 -12.92
CA VAL A 187 16.68 19.79 -11.89
C VAL A 187 17.53 20.46 -10.82
N GLU A 188 18.40 21.40 -11.19
CA GLU A 188 19.20 22.17 -10.23
C GLU A 188 18.31 22.99 -9.28
N GLU A 189 17.26 23.63 -9.81
CA GLU A 189 16.28 24.37 -9.01
C GLU A 189 15.50 23.44 -8.06
N ILE A 190 15.08 22.26 -8.54
CA ILE A 190 14.43 21.24 -7.70
C ILE A 190 15.29 20.85 -6.51
N ILE A 191 16.60 20.64 -6.74
CA ILE A 191 17.54 20.31 -5.66
C ILE A 191 17.71 21.50 -4.71
N ALA A 192 17.77 22.72 -5.23
CA ALA A 192 17.86 23.92 -4.39
C ALA A 192 16.64 24.08 -3.48
N MET A 193 15.43 23.88 -4.00
CA MET A 193 14.18 23.89 -3.21
C MET A 193 14.20 22.81 -2.13
N ALA A 194 14.55 21.57 -2.50
CA ALA A 194 14.60 20.45 -1.57
C ALA A 194 15.64 20.66 -0.44
N ARG A 195 16.78 21.29 -0.72
CA ARG A 195 17.79 21.63 0.29
C ARG A 195 17.27 22.59 1.36
N GLN A 196 16.37 23.52 1.00
CA GLN A 196 15.71 24.41 1.97
C GLN A 196 14.82 23.64 2.95
N ARG A 197 14.40 22.43 2.57
CA ARG A 197 13.62 21.47 3.38
C ARG A 197 14.50 20.37 4.00
N ASN A 198 15.79 20.64 4.20
CA ASN A 198 16.76 19.72 4.80
C ASN A 198 16.91 18.37 4.05
N ALA A 199 16.71 18.38 2.73
CA ALA A 199 16.95 17.22 1.88
C ALA A 199 18.33 17.27 1.21
N GLU A 200 18.90 16.09 0.96
CA GLU A 200 20.09 15.93 0.13
C GLU A 200 19.70 15.48 -1.29
N GLY A 201 20.13 16.21 -2.31
CA GLY A 201 19.72 16.00 -3.70
C GLY A 201 20.83 15.45 -4.59
N PHE A 202 20.48 14.45 -5.42
CA PHE A 202 21.38 13.74 -6.34
C PHE A 202 20.78 13.70 -7.75
N VAL A 203 21.64 13.72 -8.78
CA VAL A 203 21.21 13.68 -10.19
C VAL A 203 21.87 12.52 -10.93
N ALA A 204 21.07 11.77 -11.67
CA ALA A 204 21.50 10.80 -12.65
C ALA A 204 21.24 11.32 -14.07
N ILE A 205 22.31 11.43 -14.86
CA ILE A 205 22.28 11.97 -16.23
C ILE A 205 22.29 10.85 -17.27
N THR A 206 23.17 9.85 -17.10
CA THR A 206 23.29 8.74 -18.06
C THR A 206 22.14 7.75 -17.90
N GLU A 207 21.75 7.09 -18.99
CA GLU A 207 20.68 6.07 -18.96
C GLU A 207 20.96 4.98 -17.91
N GLU A 208 22.22 4.52 -17.80
CA GLU A 208 22.61 3.52 -16.81
C GLU A 208 22.42 4.02 -15.37
N ALA A 209 22.85 5.25 -15.06
CA ALA A 209 22.68 5.83 -13.73
C ALA A 209 21.19 6.01 -13.39
N ARG A 210 20.38 6.45 -14.37
CA ARG A 210 18.93 6.58 -14.22
C ARG A 210 18.28 5.22 -13.93
N ARG A 211 18.64 4.19 -14.69
CA ARG A 211 18.18 2.81 -14.45
C ARG A 211 18.55 2.33 -13.04
N LYS A 212 19.75 2.63 -12.54
CA LYS A 212 20.16 2.29 -11.16
C LYS A 212 19.29 2.99 -10.11
N PHE A 213 18.98 4.29 -10.30
CA PHE A 213 18.11 5.02 -9.38
C PHE A 213 16.69 4.44 -9.36
N TRP A 214 16.14 4.13 -10.53
CA TRP A 214 14.80 3.54 -10.68
C TRP A 214 14.69 2.07 -10.28
N ALA A 215 15.82 1.36 -10.19
CA ALA A 215 15.83 -0.04 -9.75
C ALA A 215 15.30 -0.20 -8.31
N ASP A 216 15.58 0.76 -7.43
CA ASP A 216 15.10 0.73 -6.04
C ASP A 216 13.58 0.83 -5.96
N ARG A 217 13.00 1.76 -6.73
CA ARG A 217 11.54 1.94 -6.87
C ARG A 217 10.84 0.73 -7.51
N SER A 218 11.55 -0.06 -8.29
CA SER A 218 11.00 -1.25 -8.96
C SER A 218 10.88 -2.46 -8.02
N ARG A 219 11.51 -2.43 -6.84
CA ARG A 219 11.51 -3.54 -5.86
C ARG A 219 10.44 -3.41 -4.77
N THR A 220 9.36 -2.67 -4.99
CA THR A 220 8.29 -2.47 -3.99
C THR A 220 7.61 -3.77 -3.55
N ALA A 221 7.71 -4.87 -4.32
CA ALA A 221 7.29 -6.21 -3.90
C ALA A 221 7.95 -6.67 -2.58
N ALA A 222 9.14 -6.15 -2.25
CA ALA A 222 9.90 -6.54 -1.07
C ALA A 222 9.18 -6.26 0.27
N ILE A 223 8.18 -5.37 0.28
CA ILE A 223 7.44 -5.02 1.51
C ILE A 223 6.69 -6.22 2.11
N SER A 224 6.22 -7.14 1.27
CA SER A 224 5.51 -8.37 1.67
C SER A 224 6.42 -9.60 1.69
N ALA A 225 7.74 -9.43 1.71
CA ALA A 225 8.68 -10.55 1.74
C ALA A 225 8.53 -11.44 2.99
N HIS A 226 8.08 -10.87 4.12
CA HIS A 226 7.86 -11.59 5.38
C HIS A 226 6.48 -12.26 5.46
N THR A 227 5.58 -12.00 4.51
CA THR A 227 4.22 -12.56 4.43
C THR A 227 4.04 -13.41 3.17
N ASN A 228 5.14 -14.00 2.65
CA ASN A 228 5.14 -14.77 1.41
C ASN A 228 4.43 -14.07 0.24
N ALA A 229 4.72 -12.78 0.11
CA ALA A 229 4.19 -11.87 -0.91
C ALA A 229 2.71 -11.48 -0.78
N PHE A 230 1.96 -12.00 0.21
CA PHE A 230 0.56 -11.62 0.40
C PHE A 230 0.42 -10.27 1.12
N LYS A 231 -0.44 -9.41 0.59
CA LYS A 231 -0.73 -8.08 1.13
C LYS A 231 -2.08 -7.59 0.64
N ILE A 232 -2.74 -6.77 1.44
CA ILE A 232 -3.85 -5.94 0.99
C ILE A 232 -3.25 -4.67 0.38
N ASN A 233 -3.74 -4.29 -0.80
CA ASN A 233 -3.22 -3.16 -1.55
C ASN A 233 -4.36 -2.22 -1.93
N GLU A 234 -4.30 -1.03 -1.36
CA GLU A 234 -5.24 0.05 -1.62
C GLU A 234 -4.55 1.19 -2.37
N ASP A 235 -5.26 1.83 -3.28
CA ASP A 235 -4.84 3.02 -3.99
C ASP A 235 -5.84 4.13 -3.72
N VAL A 236 -5.47 5.13 -2.94
CA VAL A 236 -6.29 6.33 -2.72
C VAL A 236 -5.66 7.51 -3.44
N VAL A 237 -6.43 8.58 -3.61
CA VAL A 237 -5.92 9.84 -4.14
C VAL A 237 -6.23 10.95 -3.16
N ILE A 238 -5.20 11.71 -2.80
CA ILE A 238 -5.28 12.79 -1.81
C ILE A 238 -4.91 14.10 -2.49
N PRO A 239 -5.63 15.21 -2.22
CA PRO A 239 -5.20 16.52 -2.69
C PRO A 239 -3.76 16.81 -2.25
N LEU A 240 -2.91 17.32 -3.16
CA LEU A 240 -1.47 17.46 -2.90
C LEU A 240 -1.16 18.26 -1.61
N HIS A 241 -1.92 19.32 -1.35
CA HIS A 241 -1.78 20.16 -0.17
C HIS A 241 -2.17 19.47 1.15
N ARG A 242 -2.89 18.35 1.11
CA ARG A 242 -3.32 17.55 2.28
C ARG A 242 -2.57 16.22 2.44
N LEU A 243 -1.57 15.95 1.59
CA LEU A 243 -0.78 14.72 1.65
C LEU A 243 -0.10 14.52 3.02
N ASN A 244 0.27 15.60 3.71
CA ASN A 244 0.91 15.53 5.02
C ASN A 244 -0.07 15.06 6.10
N GLU A 245 -1.32 15.54 6.05
CA GLU A 245 -2.39 15.10 6.94
C GLU A 245 -2.66 13.60 6.75
N TYR A 246 -2.68 13.12 5.50
CA TYR A 246 -2.85 11.70 5.20
C TYR A 246 -1.69 10.85 5.74
N ASN A 247 -0.45 11.24 5.47
CA ASN A 247 0.73 10.53 5.97
C ASN A 247 0.76 10.49 7.51
N THR A 248 0.43 11.61 8.15
CA THR A 248 0.33 11.70 9.61
C THR A 248 -0.76 10.79 10.15
N GLY A 249 -1.96 10.79 9.54
CA GLY A 249 -3.04 9.89 9.93
C GLY A 249 -2.69 8.41 9.79
N VAL A 250 -1.99 8.02 8.72
CA VAL A 250 -1.48 6.66 8.55
C VAL A 250 -0.41 6.30 9.59
N GLU A 251 0.47 7.24 9.95
CA GLU A 251 1.45 6.97 11.01
C GLU A 251 0.80 6.85 12.40
N LYS A 252 -0.27 7.61 12.69
CA LYS A 252 -1.10 7.41 13.89
C LYS A 252 -1.68 5.99 13.94
N ILE A 253 -2.26 5.51 12.83
CA ILE A 253 -2.74 4.12 12.70
C ILE A 253 -1.60 3.12 12.97
N ASN A 254 -0.41 3.36 12.42
CA ASN A 254 0.75 2.50 12.64
C ASN A 254 1.22 2.48 14.09
N ILE A 255 1.21 3.63 14.77
CA ILE A 255 1.58 3.74 16.19
C ILE A 255 0.61 2.92 17.04
N GLU A 256 -0.70 3.07 16.81
CA GLU A 256 -1.76 2.28 17.44
C GLU A 256 -1.55 0.78 17.25
N LEU A 257 -1.46 0.31 16.00
CA LEU A 257 -1.27 -1.12 15.69
C LEU A 257 -0.02 -1.70 16.37
N SER A 258 1.06 -0.91 16.40
CA SER A 258 2.32 -1.28 17.04
C SER A 258 2.21 -1.33 18.57
N LEU A 259 1.44 -0.44 19.19
CA LEU A 259 1.18 -0.43 20.64
C LEU A 259 0.25 -1.57 21.05
N ASP A 260 -0.86 -1.77 20.34
CA ASP A 260 -1.84 -2.82 20.63
C ASP A 260 -1.21 -4.21 20.53
N ASN A 261 -0.40 -4.44 19.49
CA ASN A 261 0.36 -5.69 19.35
C ASN A 261 1.36 -5.92 20.50
N LYS A 262 2.04 -4.86 20.94
CA LYS A 262 2.99 -4.94 22.06
C LYS A 262 2.28 -5.21 23.38
N LEU A 263 1.15 -4.55 23.64
CA LEU A 263 0.34 -4.79 24.83
C LEU A 263 -0.15 -6.25 24.86
N ALA A 264 -0.67 -6.76 23.74
CA ALA A 264 -1.08 -8.16 23.63
C ALA A 264 0.09 -9.14 23.83
N CYS A 265 1.30 -8.79 23.39
CA CYS A 265 2.50 -9.56 23.67
C CYS A 265 2.85 -9.58 25.17
N LEU A 266 2.73 -8.46 25.87
CA LEU A 266 2.94 -8.41 27.32
C LEU A 266 1.88 -9.22 28.06
N ASP A 267 0.62 -9.16 27.62
CA ASP A 267 -0.48 -9.95 28.18
C ASP A 267 -0.21 -11.45 28.04
N ALA A 268 0.28 -11.91 26.89
CA ALA A 268 0.65 -13.31 26.69
C ALA A 268 1.86 -13.73 27.55
N GLN A 269 2.86 -12.86 27.72
CA GLN A 269 3.99 -13.14 28.60
C GLN A 269 3.57 -13.20 30.07
N LEU A 270 2.70 -12.29 30.51
CA LEU A 270 2.11 -12.30 31.85
C LEU A 270 1.28 -13.56 32.08
N ALA A 271 0.44 -13.94 31.11
CA ALA A 271 -0.34 -15.17 31.19
C ALA A 271 0.54 -16.42 31.31
N TYR A 272 1.64 -16.47 30.56
CA TYR A 272 2.63 -17.54 30.69
C TYR A 272 3.30 -17.55 32.07
N LEU A 273 3.82 -16.41 32.55
CA LEU A 273 4.51 -16.34 33.84
C LEU A 273 3.60 -16.64 35.04
N ARG A 274 2.28 -16.48 34.88
CA ARG A 274 1.26 -16.84 35.88
C ARG A 274 0.68 -18.25 35.70
N SER A 275 1.16 -19.00 34.72
CA SER A 275 0.68 -20.35 34.43
C SER A 275 1.42 -21.39 35.26
N ASP A 276 0.86 -22.61 35.29
CA ASP A 276 1.47 -23.77 35.96
C ASP A 276 2.53 -24.47 35.09
N ALA A 277 3.22 -23.74 34.22
CA ALA A 277 4.20 -24.33 33.30
C ALA A 277 5.33 -25.05 34.08
N PRO A 278 5.75 -26.26 33.68
CA PRO A 278 6.73 -27.06 34.43
C PRO A 278 8.02 -26.31 34.72
N GLU A 279 8.53 -25.55 33.76
CA GLU A 279 9.74 -24.73 33.88
C GLU A 279 9.62 -23.55 34.86
N LEU A 280 8.41 -23.12 35.20
CA LEU A 280 8.15 -22.11 36.23
C LEU A 280 8.04 -22.73 37.63
N ASN A 281 7.82 -24.04 37.68
CA ASN A 281 7.64 -24.83 38.90
C ASN A 281 8.87 -25.70 39.23
N GLN A 282 10.00 -25.51 38.53
CA GLN A 282 11.22 -26.28 38.77
C GLN A 282 11.77 -26.00 40.18
N THR A 283 11.71 -27.03 41.02
CA THR A 283 12.28 -27.08 42.36
C THR A 283 13.71 -27.65 42.26
N GLU A 284 14.65 -26.90 41.69
CA GLU A 284 16.05 -27.33 41.74
C GLU A 284 16.60 -27.14 43.15
N CYS A 285 16.67 -28.26 43.89
CA CYS A 285 17.39 -28.37 45.15
C CYS A 285 18.90 -28.16 44.93
N ILE A 286 19.36 -26.91 44.98
CA ILE A 286 20.78 -26.59 45.14
C ILE A 286 21.07 -26.52 46.63
N GLU A 287 21.64 -27.57 47.22
CA GLU A 287 22.10 -27.53 48.62
C GLU A 287 23.20 -26.47 48.80
N THR A 288 22.86 -25.30 49.30
CA THR A 288 23.78 -24.49 50.10
C THR A 288 23.36 -24.57 51.55
N GLY A 289 24.32 -24.88 52.42
CA GLY A 289 24.12 -24.96 53.85
C GLY A 289 23.48 -23.67 54.37
N GLU A 290 22.28 -23.82 54.95
CA GLU A 290 21.47 -22.78 55.61
C GLU A 290 20.53 -21.95 54.71
N GLY A 291 19.33 -22.49 54.40
CA GLY A 291 18.10 -21.69 54.19
C GLY A 291 17.40 -21.79 52.82
N LYS A 292 16.23 -22.48 52.81
CA LYS A 292 15.10 -22.54 51.84
C LYS A 292 15.28 -21.93 50.43
N ILE A 293 15.29 -22.79 49.41
CA ILE A 293 15.58 -22.47 47.98
C ILE A 293 14.35 -22.52 47.04
N GLU A 294 13.15 -22.86 47.54
CA GLU A 294 11.88 -22.73 46.78
C GLU A 294 11.57 -21.27 46.38
N ASP A 295 12.19 -20.29 47.05
CA ASP A 295 11.89 -18.87 46.91
C ASP A 295 12.55 -18.20 45.68
N LEU A 296 13.65 -18.72 45.10
CA LEU A 296 14.42 -17.94 44.12
C LEU A 296 13.77 -17.84 42.73
N VAL A 297 13.30 -18.95 42.17
CA VAL A 297 12.62 -18.97 40.87
C VAL A 297 11.31 -18.19 40.96
N GLN A 298 10.52 -18.44 42.01
CA GLN A 298 9.27 -17.73 42.27
C GLN A 298 9.50 -16.23 42.49
N HIS A 299 10.54 -15.84 43.22
CA HIS A 299 10.91 -14.43 43.40
C HIS A 299 11.28 -13.76 42.06
N ARG A 300 12.07 -14.42 41.21
CA ARG A 300 12.43 -13.90 39.88
C ARG A 300 11.21 -13.84 38.94
N VAL A 301 10.34 -14.83 38.96
CA VAL A 301 9.08 -14.82 38.19
C VAL A 301 8.20 -13.68 38.66
N GLN A 302 8.03 -13.48 39.97
CA GLN A 302 7.25 -12.37 40.50
C GLN A 302 7.87 -11.02 40.13
N ALA A 303 9.20 -10.86 40.22
CA ALA A 303 9.89 -9.65 39.79
C ALA A 303 9.68 -9.36 38.29
N ALA A 304 9.66 -10.41 37.45
CA ALA A 304 9.33 -10.30 36.03
C ALA A 304 7.88 -9.90 35.79
N ILE A 305 6.93 -10.47 36.53
CA ILE A 305 5.51 -10.09 36.49
C ILE A 305 5.36 -8.61 36.86
N ASP A 306 5.91 -8.17 37.99
CA ASP A 306 5.82 -6.78 38.46
C ASP A 306 6.43 -5.82 37.43
N HIS A 307 7.55 -6.19 36.81
CA HIS A 307 8.17 -5.39 35.77
C HIS A 307 7.30 -5.28 34.52
N LEU A 308 6.77 -6.40 34.04
CA LEU A 308 5.87 -6.41 32.89
C LEU A 308 4.59 -5.62 33.16
N GLU A 309 4.00 -5.73 34.36
CA GLU A 309 2.82 -4.95 34.76
C GLU A 309 3.11 -3.45 34.76
N ARG A 310 4.25 -3.01 35.29
CA ARG A 310 4.66 -1.59 35.23
C ARG A 310 4.83 -1.11 33.79
N VAL A 311 5.53 -1.88 32.95
CA VAL A 311 5.74 -1.52 31.54
C VAL A 311 4.40 -1.48 30.79
N ARG A 312 3.55 -2.49 31.00
CA ARG A 312 2.21 -2.59 30.41
C ARG A 312 1.34 -1.43 30.84
N GLY A 313 1.26 -1.12 32.13
CA GLY A 313 0.47 -0.01 32.67
C GLY A 313 0.88 1.34 32.08
N ARG A 314 2.19 1.56 31.94
CA ARG A 314 2.73 2.77 31.29
C ARG A 314 2.37 2.84 29.80
N TRP A 315 2.53 1.74 29.06
CA TRP A 315 2.18 1.70 27.63
C TRP A 315 0.68 1.82 27.39
N GLN A 316 -0.15 1.24 28.28
CA GLN A 316 -1.60 1.35 28.26
C GLN A 316 -2.04 2.80 28.53
N LEU A 317 -1.43 3.47 29.52
CA LEU A 317 -1.67 4.88 29.77
C LEU A 317 -1.42 5.73 28.52
N TRP A 318 -0.29 5.54 27.86
CA TRP A 318 0.03 6.26 26.62
C TRP A 318 -0.96 5.95 25.50
N ARG A 319 -1.41 4.69 25.40
CA ARG A 319 -2.40 4.23 24.41
C ARG A 319 -3.79 4.84 24.61
N ASP A 320 -4.19 5.05 25.86
CA ASP A 320 -5.51 5.58 26.22
C ASP A 320 -5.56 7.12 26.20
N GLN A 321 -4.39 7.77 26.21
CA GLN A 321 -4.25 9.22 26.36
C GLN A 321 -3.63 9.90 25.13
N PHE A 322 -3.78 9.32 23.93
CA PHE A 322 -3.13 9.85 22.71
C PHE A 322 -3.42 11.32 22.42
N GLU A 323 -4.66 11.75 22.60
CA GLU A 323 -5.09 13.11 22.30
C GLU A 323 -4.97 14.04 23.52
N THR A 324 -4.51 13.52 24.66
CA THR A 324 -4.33 14.31 25.88
C THR A 324 -3.09 15.21 25.74
N PRO A 325 -3.17 16.50 26.13
CA PRO A 325 -2.01 17.39 26.12
C PRO A 325 -0.86 16.81 26.95
N ALA A 326 0.32 16.69 26.34
CA ALA A 326 1.50 16.08 26.94
C ALA A 326 1.92 16.76 28.25
N ILE A 327 1.63 18.06 28.39
CA ILE A 327 1.91 18.85 29.60
C ILE A 327 1.16 18.30 30.83
N GLN A 328 -0.01 17.70 30.64
CA GLN A 328 -0.81 17.09 31.73
C GLN A 328 -0.24 15.73 32.17
N LEU A 329 0.65 15.14 31.37
CA LEU A 329 1.23 13.82 31.59
C LEU A 329 2.73 13.85 31.92
N LEU A 330 3.29 15.04 32.23
CA LEU A 330 4.73 15.23 32.41
C LEU A 330 5.35 14.28 33.45
N GLU A 331 4.66 14.06 34.56
CA GLU A 331 5.15 13.19 35.63
C GLU A 331 5.23 11.72 35.20
N GLN A 332 4.35 11.30 34.29
CA GLN A 332 4.29 9.94 33.74
C GLN A 332 5.23 9.74 32.53
N LEU A 333 5.85 10.81 32.02
CA LEU A 333 6.85 10.75 30.96
C LEU A 333 8.26 10.51 31.53
N PRO A 334 9.13 9.76 30.83
CA PRO A 334 10.55 9.63 31.19
C PRO A 334 11.26 10.99 31.18
N SER A 335 12.20 11.22 32.11
CA SER A 335 12.85 12.54 32.28
C SER A 335 13.39 13.17 30.99
N PRO A 336 14.11 12.44 30.10
CA PRO A 336 14.62 13.03 28.85
C PRO A 336 13.52 13.44 27.87
N VAL A 337 12.32 12.88 28.00
CA VAL A 337 11.16 13.21 27.15
C VAL A 337 10.50 14.49 27.62
N ARG A 338 10.46 14.73 28.95
CA ARG A 338 9.86 15.93 29.55
C ARG A 338 10.46 17.21 29.00
N GLU A 339 11.77 17.24 28.82
CA GLU A 339 12.52 18.39 28.29
C GLU A 339 12.26 18.65 26.79
N ARG A 340 11.68 17.67 26.07
CA ARG A 340 11.36 17.77 24.64
C ARG A 340 9.90 18.11 24.37
N VAL A 341 9.06 18.16 25.40
CA VAL A 341 7.64 18.55 25.26
C VAL A 341 7.55 20.01 24.87
N ARG A 342 6.81 20.30 23.81
CA ARG A 342 6.52 21.64 23.30
C ARG A 342 5.10 22.05 23.70
N GLU A 343 4.85 23.35 23.75
CA GLU A 343 3.51 23.89 23.98
C GLU A 343 2.56 23.42 22.88
N GLY A 344 1.39 22.90 23.27
CA GLY A 344 0.39 22.36 22.35
C GLY A 344 0.60 20.89 21.95
N ASP A 345 1.71 20.25 22.32
CA ASP A 345 1.92 18.83 22.03
C ASP A 345 0.87 17.94 22.72
N THR A 346 0.32 17.00 21.97
CA THR A 346 -0.38 15.83 22.50
C THR A 346 0.59 14.68 22.76
N MET A 347 0.12 13.65 23.48
CA MET A 347 0.86 12.40 23.63
C MET A 347 1.19 11.77 22.27
N MET A 348 0.26 11.82 21.30
CA MET A 348 0.48 11.31 19.95
C MET A 348 1.61 12.06 19.24
N ASP A 349 1.74 13.37 19.41
CA ASP A 349 2.80 14.17 18.76
C ASP A 349 4.19 13.75 19.22
N LEU A 350 4.36 13.44 20.51
CA LEU A 350 5.63 12.92 21.03
C LEU A 350 6.00 11.57 20.40
N LEU A 351 5.02 10.72 20.10
CA LEU A 351 5.23 9.42 19.44
C LEU A 351 5.54 9.60 17.95
N LEU A 352 4.81 10.50 17.25
CA LEU A 352 5.03 10.83 15.84
C LEU A 352 6.44 11.39 15.61
N ARG A 353 6.88 12.34 16.44
CA ARG A 353 8.24 12.91 16.39
C ARG A 353 9.32 11.97 16.92
N ARG A 354 8.93 10.82 17.50
CA ARG A 354 9.83 9.84 18.15
C ARG A 354 10.57 10.40 19.36
N ASP A 355 10.08 11.49 19.94
CA ASP A 355 10.56 12.01 21.22
C ASP A 355 10.27 11.01 22.34
N LEU A 356 9.12 10.32 22.25
CA LEU A 356 8.83 9.13 23.04
C LEU A 356 8.94 7.87 22.19
N LEU A 357 9.66 6.87 22.71
CA LEU A 357 9.85 5.58 22.05
C LEU A 357 9.22 4.45 22.87
N VAL A 358 8.35 3.68 22.22
CA VAL A 358 7.78 2.45 22.78
C VAL A 358 8.53 1.26 22.18
N LYS A 359 9.53 0.72 22.90
CA LYS A 359 10.39 -0.34 22.36
C LYS A 359 10.51 -1.51 23.33
N PHE A 360 9.95 -2.66 22.97
CA PHE A 360 10.10 -3.92 23.69
C PHE A 360 11.57 -4.26 24.01
N LYS A 361 12.47 -4.03 23.05
CA LYS A 361 13.92 -4.24 23.23
C LYS A 361 14.58 -3.32 24.26
N LEU A 362 13.99 -2.17 24.58
CA LEU A 362 14.49 -1.25 25.59
C LEU A 362 13.81 -1.47 26.93
N ASP A 363 12.48 -1.62 26.93
CA ASP A 363 11.69 -1.63 28.15
C ASP A 363 11.59 -3.02 28.81
N VAL A 364 11.71 -4.11 28.05
CA VAL A 364 11.47 -5.48 28.56
C VAL A 364 12.74 -6.33 28.52
N VAL A 365 13.41 -6.38 27.37
CA VAL A 365 14.53 -7.32 27.14
C VAL A 365 15.68 -7.19 28.14
N PRO A 366 16.17 -5.99 28.52
CA PRO A 366 17.28 -5.87 29.46
C PRO A 366 16.92 -6.47 30.82
N PHE A 367 15.77 -6.07 31.39
CA PHE A 367 15.29 -6.60 32.66
C PHE A 367 15.14 -8.11 32.63
N MET A 368 14.51 -8.66 31.58
CA MET A 368 14.33 -10.12 31.47
C MET A 368 15.66 -10.87 31.40
N ARG A 369 16.63 -10.34 30.65
CA ARG A 369 17.96 -10.94 30.54
C ARG A 369 18.68 -10.96 31.88
N ASP A 370 18.61 -9.85 32.62
CA ASP A 370 19.32 -9.70 33.89
C ASP A 370 18.62 -10.49 35.01
N ASN A 371 17.29 -10.54 34.99
CA ASN A 371 16.48 -11.28 35.97
C ASN A 371 16.57 -12.80 35.77
N PHE A 372 16.67 -13.27 34.52
CA PHE A 372 16.77 -14.68 34.15
C PHE A 372 18.18 -15.04 33.65
N MET A 373 19.21 -14.60 34.37
CA MET A 373 20.59 -15.00 34.11
C MET A 373 20.87 -16.41 34.65
N GLY A 374 21.49 -17.26 33.83
CA GLY A 374 21.90 -18.63 34.16
C GLY A 374 21.34 -19.66 33.17
N PHE A 375 21.96 -20.84 33.09
CA PHE A 375 21.48 -21.91 32.21
C PHE A 375 20.12 -22.45 32.64
N ASP A 376 19.82 -22.43 33.95
CA ASP A 376 18.59 -22.98 34.53
C ASP A 376 17.34 -22.17 34.13
N PHE A 377 17.50 -20.87 33.79
CA PHE A 377 16.40 -20.02 33.33
C PHE A 377 16.23 -19.96 31.80
N GLU A 378 17.08 -20.66 31.06
CA GLU A 378 17.03 -20.68 29.59
C GLU A 378 15.69 -21.18 29.03
N PRO A 379 15.01 -22.21 29.62
CA PRO A 379 13.67 -22.62 29.16
C PRO A 379 12.64 -21.48 29.24
N ILE A 380 12.65 -20.72 30.34
CA ILE A 380 11.76 -19.56 30.53
C ILE A 380 12.07 -18.48 29.50
N MET A 381 13.35 -18.14 29.30
CA MET A 381 13.77 -17.15 28.32
C MET A 381 13.47 -17.57 26.88
N ALA A 382 13.61 -18.87 26.56
CA ALA A 382 13.22 -19.43 25.28
C ALA A 382 11.71 -19.26 25.05
N ARG A 383 10.89 -19.57 26.06
CA ARG A 383 9.43 -19.40 25.96
C ARG A 383 9.00 -17.94 25.82
N LEU A 384 9.59 -17.03 26.61
CA LEU A 384 9.34 -15.58 26.48
C LEU A 384 9.74 -15.05 25.10
N ARG A 385 10.87 -15.50 24.55
CA ARG A 385 11.31 -15.17 23.18
C ARG A 385 10.37 -15.73 22.13
N ALA A 386 9.87 -16.95 22.30
CA ALA A 386 8.92 -17.58 21.39
C ALA A 386 7.59 -16.81 21.35
N ILE A 387 7.05 -16.43 22.52
CA ILE A 387 5.85 -15.58 22.61
C ILE A 387 6.08 -14.25 21.89
N HIS A 388 7.19 -13.55 22.17
CA HIS A 388 7.48 -12.29 21.50
C HIS A 388 7.66 -12.45 19.98
N ALA A 389 8.25 -13.54 19.51
CA ALA A 389 8.38 -13.84 18.08
C ALA A 389 7.01 -14.04 17.41
N GLN A 390 6.09 -14.77 18.06
CA GLN A 390 4.72 -14.99 17.57
C GLN A 390 3.97 -13.67 17.40
N TYR A 391 3.98 -12.78 18.40
CA TYR A 391 3.29 -11.49 18.30
C TYR A 391 3.95 -10.54 17.32
N LYS A 392 5.29 -10.55 17.23
CA LYS A 392 6.00 -9.76 16.22
C LYS A 392 5.61 -10.18 14.80
N HIS A 393 5.35 -11.47 14.58
CA HIS A 393 4.95 -12.02 13.27
C HIS A 393 3.54 -11.57 12.87
N THR A 394 2.61 -11.45 13.82
CA THR A 394 1.22 -11.03 13.55
C THR A 394 1.01 -9.51 13.57
N ARG A 395 2.09 -8.73 13.68
CA ARG A 395 1.99 -7.27 13.80
C ARG A 395 1.70 -6.62 12.44
N LEU A 396 0.51 -6.06 12.32
CA LEU A 396 0.11 -5.24 11.19
C LEU A 396 0.83 -3.90 11.15
N PHE A 397 1.06 -3.42 9.93
CA PHE A 397 1.48 -2.06 9.65
C PHE A 397 1.04 -1.67 8.24
N VAL A 398 0.94 -0.36 8.03
CA VAL A 398 0.64 0.27 6.77
C VAL A 398 1.92 0.88 6.20
N ALA A 399 2.25 0.56 4.96
CA ALA A 399 3.38 1.11 4.23
C ALA A 399 2.91 1.88 3.00
N LEU A 400 3.47 3.06 2.79
CA LEU A 400 3.08 3.99 1.74
C LEU A 400 4.15 4.12 0.65
N HIS A 401 3.71 3.97 -0.59
CA HIS A 401 4.43 4.53 -1.73
C HIS A 401 3.45 5.33 -2.57
N MET A 402 3.90 6.31 -3.33
CA MET A 402 2.97 7.17 -4.05
C MET A 402 3.54 7.65 -5.38
N HIS A 403 2.62 7.89 -6.31
CA HIS A 403 2.83 8.79 -7.44
C HIS A 403 2.62 10.22 -6.92
N ALA A 404 3.64 10.74 -6.25
CA ALA A 404 3.56 11.97 -5.48
C ALA A 404 3.08 13.17 -6.32
N GLY A 405 3.43 13.22 -7.60
CA GLY A 405 3.03 14.32 -8.50
C GLY A 405 1.54 14.40 -8.84
N ASP A 406 0.76 13.35 -8.59
CA ASP A 406 -0.70 13.35 -8.84
C ASP A 406 -1.53 13.00 -7.59
N GLY A 407 -0.87 12.88 -6.42
CA GLY A 407 -1.53 12.63 -5.14
C GLY A 407 -2.01 11.20 -4.97
N ASN A 408 -1.70 10.28 -5.89
CA ASN A 408 -2.11 8.89 -5.78
C ASN A 408 -1.18 8.11 -4.84
N VAL A 409 -1.72 7.73 -3.69
CA VAL A 409 -1.03 7.00 -2.62
C VAL A 409 -1.44 5.54 -2.63
N HIS A 410 -0.45 4.66 -2.81
CA HIS A 410 -0.59 3.21 -2.67
C HIS A 410 -0.31 2.80 -1.22
N THR A 411 -1.36 2.37 -0.56
CA THR A 411 -1.41 1.99 0.86
C THR A 411 -1.38 0.47 0.96
N ASN A 412 -0.28 -0.08 1.48
CA ASN A 412 -0.04 -1.52 1.49
C ASN A 412 0.00 -2.07 2.91
N ILE A 413 -0.74 -3.15 3.15
CA ILE A 413 -0.84 -3.80 4.45
C ILE A 413 -0.40 -5.26 4.27
N PRO A 414 0.85 -5.63 4.61
CA PRO A 414 1.30 -7.02 4.58
C PRO A 414 0.51 -7.85 5.59
N VAL A 415 -0.03 -8.99 5.15
CA VAL A 415 -0.83 -9.89 6.00
C VAL A 415 -0.53 -11.35 5.71
N HIS A 416 -0.66 -12.21 6.71
CA HIS A 416 -0.59 -13.65 6.58
C HIS A 416 -1.96 -14.19 6.17
N SER A 417 -2.06 -14.85 5.00
CA SER A 417 -3.35 -15.30 4.47
C SER A 417 -3.98 -16.47 5.24
N ASP A 418 -3.19 -17.19 6.04
CA ASP A 418 -3.65 -18.21 6.99
C ASP A 418 -4.17 -17.63 8.31
N ASN A 419 -3.92 -16.35 8.59
CA ASN A 419 -4.33 -15.72 9.84
C ASN A 419 -5.61 -14.88 9.65
N TYR A 420 -6.77 -15.51 9.78
CA TYR A 420 -8.07 -14.85 9.64
C TYR A 420 -8.30 -13.69 10.60
N ALA A 421 -7.78 -13.77 11.84
CA ALA A 421 -7.88 -12.66 12.79
C ALA A 421 -7.07 -11.44 12.31
N MET A 422 -5.89 -11.67 11.74
CA MET A 422 -5.06 -10.64 11.12
C MET A 422 -5.73 -10.06 9.86
N LEU A 423 -6.36 -10.89 9.03
CA LEU A 423 -7.12 -10.44 7.85
C LEU A 423 -8.30 -9.54 8.25
N ARG A 424 -9.11 -9.95 9.23
CA ARG A 424 -10.21 -9.11 9.74
C ARG A 424 -9.69 -7.78 10.28
N LYS A 425 -8.62 -7.82 11.08
CA LYS A 425 -8.01 -6.61 11.62
C LYS A 425 -7.44 -5.71 10.51
N ALA A 426 -6.93 -6.29 9.44
CA ALA A 426 -6.46 -5.54 8.29
C ALA A 426 -7.62 -4.90 7.49
N ASP A 427 -8.78 -5.56 7.35
CA ASP A 427 -9.99 -4.94 6.75
C ASP A 427 -10.48 -3.74 7.58
N GLU A 428 -10.47 -3.83 8.92
CA GLU A 428 -10.74 -2.66 9.79
C GLU A 428 -9.74 -1.51 9.54
N VAL A 429 -8.48 -1.83 9.25
CA VAL A 429 -7.47 -0.82 8.91
C VAL A 429 -7.75 -0.21 7.54
N VAL A 430 -8.23 -1.00 6.56
CA VAL A 430 -8.68 -0.48 5.27
C VAL A 430 -9.86 0.48 5.46
N ASP A 431 -10.86 0.13 6.28
CA ASP A 431 -11.99 1.02 6.57
C ASP A 431 -11.51 2.38 7.10
N ARG A 432 -10.54 2.37 8.03
CA ARG A 432 -9.93 3.59 8.57
C ARG A 432 -9.16 4.39 7.53
N VAL A 433 -8.42 3.72 6.66
CA VAL A 433 -7.68 4.34 5.54
C VAL A 433 -8.63 5.00 4.55
N MET A 434 -9.73 4.34 4.20
CA MET A 434 -10.73 4.88 3.28
C MET A 434 -11.47 6.08 3.90
N ALA A 435 -11.87 5.97 5.17
CA ALA A 435 -12.48 7.08 5.91
C ALA A 435 -11.53 8.29 6.00
N LEU A 436 -10.24 8.05 6.26
CA LEU A 436 -9.22 9.10 6.26
C LEU A 436 -9.12 9.76 4.88
N ALA A 437 -9.00 8.99 3.80
CA ALA A 437 -8.93 9.54 2.45
C ALA A 437 -10.15 10.41 2.10
N LEU A 438 -11.37 9.95 2.43
CA LEU A 438 -12.61 10.69 2.21
C LEU A 438 -12.68 11.97 3.06
N SER A 439 -12.26 11.92 4.32
CA SER A 439 -12.20 13.11 5.21
C SER A 439 -11.25 14.20 4.70
N LEU A 440 -10.26 13.79 3.90
CA LEU A 440 -9.29 14.68 3.28
C LEU A 440 -9.74 15.23 1.92
N ASP A 441 -11.02 15.04 1.58
CA ASP A 441 -11.60 15.35 0.26
C ASP A 441 -10.92 14.56 -0.88
N GLY A 442 -10.35 13.40 -0.57
CA GLY A 442 -9.73 12.50 -1.53
C GLY A 442 -10.72 11.64 -2.31
N ALA A 443 -10.16 10.64 -3.00
CA ALA A 443 -10.90 9.58 -3.70
C ALA A 443 -10.40 8.20 -3.26
N ILE A 444 -11.32 7.24 -3.15
CA ILE A 444 -11.03 5.86 -2.72
C ILE A 444 -10.32 5.01 -3.78
N SER A 445 -10.25 5.47 -5.03
CA SER A 445 -9.47 4.83 -6.09
C SER A 445 -8.89 5.82 -7.09
N GLY A 446 -7.59 5.67 -7.36
CA GLY A 446 -6.87 6.44 -8.37
C GLY A 446 -6.62 5.69 -9.68
N GLU A 447 -6.36 4.38 -9.62
CA GLU A 447 -5.95 3.59 -10.78
C GLU A 447 -6.58 2.19 -10.83
N HIS A 448 -6.76 1.52 -9.69
CA HIS A 448 -7.13 0.10 -9.68
C HIS A 448 -8.62 -0.17 -9.90
N GLY A 449 -9.48 0.84 -9.78
CA GLY A 449 -10.92 0.73 -9.91
C GLY A 449 -11.61 0.45 -8.57
N ILE A 450 -12.89 0.09 -8.65
CA ILE A 450 -13.75 -0.13 -7.48
C ILE A 450 -13.99 -1.63 -7.27
N GLY A 451 -14.32 -2.33 -8.35
CA GLY A 451 -14.63 -3.75 -8.36
C GLY A 451 -15.51 -4.23 -7.23
N LEU A 452 -15.06 -5.29 -6.55
CA LEU A 452 -15.78 -5.93 -5.44
C LEU A 452 -15.34 -5.37 -4.08
N THR A 453 -14.05 -5.04 -3.95
CA THR A 453 -13.44 -4.72 -2.65
C THR A 453 -13.81 -3.33 -2.15
N LYS A 454 -14.00 -2.36 -3.06
CA LYS A 454 -14.20 -0.95 -2.68
C LYS A 454 -15.60 -0.42 -2.87
N ILE A 455 -16.50 -1.24 -3.42
CA ILE A 455 -17.88 -0.84 -3.69
C ILE A 455 -18.60 -0.37 -2.40
N LYS A 456 -18.26 -0.96 -1.24
CA LYS A 456 -18.77 -0.58 0.09
C LYS A 456 -18.43 0.87 0.49
N TYR A 457 -17.42 1.48 -0.12
CA TYR A 457 -17.01 2.86 0.19
C TYR A 457 -17.49 3.90 -0.82
N LEU A 458 -18.11 3.46 -1.92
CA LEU A 458 -18.59 4.37 -2.96
C LEU A 458 -19.92 5.01 -2.52
N GLU A 459 -20.12 6.27 -2.90
CA GLU A 459 -21.37 6.98 -2.60
C GLU A 459 -22.56 6.27 -3.26
N PRO A 460 -23.67 6.01 -2.54
CA PRO A 460 -24.83 5.28 -3.08
C PRO A 460 -25.35 5.86 -4.40
N GLU A 461 -25.35 7.19 -4.54
CA GLU A 461 -25.83 7.87 -5.74
C GLU A 461 -24.97 7.56 -7.00
N LYS A 462 -23.66 7.31 -6.82
CA LYS A 462 -22.79 6.90 -7.93
C LYS A 462 -23.07 5.45 -8.34
N ILE A 463 -23.33 4.58 -7.36
CA ILE A 463 -23.72 3.19 -7.60
C ILE A 463 -25.04 3.15 -8.36
N ASP A 464 -26.07 3.87 -7.90
CA ASP A 464 -27.40 3.88 -8.50
C ASP A 464 -27.39 4.32 -9.97
N LYS A 465 -26.65 5.39 -10.29
CA LYS A 465 -26.46 5.85 -11.68
C LYS A 465 -25.84 4.78 -12.56
N PHE A 466 -24.83 4.08 -12.07
CA PHE A 466 -24.20 3.01 -12.82
C PHE A 466 -25.12 1.79 -12.98
N VAL A 467 -25.87 1.41 -11.94
CA VAL A 467 -26.84 0.31 -11.97
C VAL A 467 -27.97 0.59 -12.97
N GLU A 468 -28.52 1.81 -12.96
CA GLU A 468 -29.56 2.22 -13.93
C GLU A 468 -29.04 2.12 -15.36
N TYR A 469 -27.81 2.57 -15.59
CA TYR A 469 -27.14 2.43 -16.88
C TYR A 469 -26.91 0.97 -17.27
N LYS A 470 -26.37 0.13 -16.38
CA LYS A 470 -26.08 -1.27 -16.66
C LYS A 470 -27.35 -2.05 -17.00
N ARG A 471 -28.46 -1.83 -16.28
CA ARG A 471 -29.75 -2.47 -16.58
C ARG A 471 -30.30 -2.15 -17.97
N LYS A 472 -29.98 -0.96 -18.51
CA LYS A 472 -30.39 -0.57 -19.87
C LYS A 472 -29.54 -1.24 -20.96
N ILE A 473 -28.25 -1.44 -20.69
CA ILE A 473 -27.28 -1.93 -21.69
C ILE A 473 -27.09 -3.46 -21.62
N ASP A 474 -27.21 -4.04 -20.43
CA ASP A 474 -27.01 -5.45 -20.10
C ASP A 474 -28.19 -5.96 -19.22
N PRO A 475 -29.42 -6.03 -19.78
CA PRO A 475 -30.62 -6.39 -19.04
C PRO A 475 -30.58 -7.82 -18.48
N ASP A 476 -29.89 -8.73 -19.16
CA ASP A 476 -29.73 -10.13 -18.76
C ASP A 476 -28.54 -10.35 -17.80
N ASN A 477 -27.82 -9.26 -17.43
CA ASN A 477 -26.69 -9.26 -16.51
C ASN A 477 -25.59 -10.29 -16.90
N VAL A 478 -25.24 -10.37 -18.18
CA VAL A 478 -24.28 -11.37 -18.68
C VAL A 478 -22.83 -10.92 -18.51
N PHE A 479 -22.57 -9.62 -18.45
CA PHE A 479 -21.20 -9.11 -18.35
C PHE A 479 -20.80 -8.82 -16.90
N ASN A 480 -19.84 -9.61 -16.42
CA ASN A 480 -19.20 -9.49 -15.11
C ASN A 480 -20.22 -9.42 -13.95
N PRO A 481 -21.11 -10.44 -13.82
CA PRO A 481 -22.18 -10.44 -12.84
C PRO A 481 -21.63 -10.32 -11.41
N GLY A 482 -22.35 -9.59 -10.56
CA GLY A 482 -21.97 -9.39 -9.15
C GLY A 482 -20.86 -8.37 -8.92
N LYS A 483 -20.40 -7.66 -9.97
CA LYS A 483 -19.38 -6.60 -9.86
C LYS A 483 -19.98 -5.22 -10.13
N LEU A 484 -19.55 -4.21 -9.35
CA LEU A 484 -20.07 -2.84 -9.40
C LEU A 484 -21.58 -2.72 -9.12
N MET A 485 -22.12 -3.70 -8.39
CA MET A 485 -23.52 -3.77 -7.95
C MET A 485 -23.62 -3.59 -6.43
N PRO A 486 -24.76 -3.14 -5.87
CA PRO A 486 -24.93 -2.97 -4.41
C PRO A 486 -24.70 -4.25 -3.58
N ASP A 487 -24.93 -5.41 -4.17
CA ASP A 487 -24.74 -6.74 -3.59
C ASP A 487 -23.35 -7.34 -3.88
N SER A 488 -22.43 -6.56 -4.47
CA SER A 488 -21.05 -7.00 -4.69
C SER A 488 -20.38 -7.30 -3.36
N SER A 489 -19.89 -8.52 -3.18
CA SER A 489 -19.25 -8.96 -1.93
C SER A 489 -18.01 -9.80 -2.20
N LEU A 490 -17.21 -9.97 -1.14
CA LEU A 490 -16.08 -10.90 -1.10
C LEU A 490 -16.46 -12.24 -0.46
N GLU A 491 -17.74 -12.52 -0.20
CA GLU A 491 -18.17 -13.75 0.49
C GLU A 491 -17.83 -15.02 -0.31
N LEU A 492 -17.77 -14.92 -1.63
CA LEU A 492 -17.37 -16.00 -2.53
C LEU A 492 -15.86 -15.96 -2.86
N ALA A 493 -15.10 -15.03 -2.30
CA ALA A 493 -13.69 -14.89 -2.57
C ALA A 493 -12.89 -15.89 -1.73
N TYR A 494 -12.12 -16.75 -2.39
CA TYR A 494 -11.16 -17.64 -1.75
C TYR A 494 -9.78 -16.98 -1.67
N THR A 495 -9.17 -17.00 -0.49
CA THR A 495 -7.81 -16.52 -0.27
C THR A 495 -6.87 -17.69 0.02
N PRO A 496 -6.02 -18.09 -0.93
CA PRO A 496 -5.10 -19.21 -0.73
C PRO A 496 -3.96 -18.88 0.24
N SER A 497 -3.45 -19.90 0.95
CA SER A 497 -2.27 -19.78 1.81
C SER A 497 -1.25 -20.89 1.56
N LEU A 498 0.00 -20.52 1.21
CA LEU A 498 1.08 -21.50 1.07
C LEU A 498 1.50 -22.09 2.42
N THR A 499 1.39 -21.31 3.51
CA THR A 499 1.75 -21.76 4.87
C THR A 499 0.82 -22.86 5.37
N LEU A 500 -0.46 -22.85 4.99
CA LEU A 500 -1.38 -23.97 5.32
C LEU A 500 -0.99 -25.26 4.59
N VAL A 501 -0.32 -25.18 3.44
CA VAL A 501 0.19 -26.36 2.73
C VAL A 501 1.45 -26.90 3.38
N GLU A 502 2.37 -26.02 3.84
CA GLU A 502 3.56 -26.44 4.59
C GLU A 502 3.23 -27.20 5.88
N GLN A 503 2.10 -26.89 6.52
CA GLN A 503 1.67 -27.52 7.77
C GLN A 503 1.19 -28.98 7.59
N GLU A 504 0.81 -29.40 6.37
CA GLU A 504 0.26 -30.75 6.13
C GLU A 504 0.88 -31.53 4.95
N ALA A 505 1.60 -30.90 4.01
CA ALA A 505 2.14 -31.59 2.83
C ALA A 505 3.48 -32.30 3.11
N LEU A 506 3.67 -33.48 2.49
CA LEU A 506 4.99 -34.09 2.33
C LEU A 506 5.93 -33.03 1.74
N ILE A 507 6.96 -32.65 2.51
CA ILE A 507 7.90 -31.52 2.31
C ILE A 507 8.29 -31.22 0.84
N LEU A 508 8.29 -32.24 -0.02
CA LEU A 508 8.59 -32.15 -1.46
C LEU A 508 7.56 -31.34 -2.27
N GLU A 509 6.24 -31.56 -2.08
CA GLU A 509 5.20 -30.87 -2.87
C GLU A 509 5.09 -29.38 -2.52
N ALA A 510 5.26 -29.05 -1.23
CA ALA A 510 5.34 -27.66 -0.76
C ALA A 510 6.56 -26.94 -1.35
N SER A 511 7.72 -27.60 -1.39
CA SER A 511 8.95 -27.04 -1.97
C SER A 511 8.82 -26.71 -3.46
N ASP A 512 8.15 -27.57 -4.23
CA ASP A 512 7.96 -27.35 -5.67
C ASP A 512 6.94 -26.23 -5.96
N LEU A 513 5.85 -26.18 -5.19
CA LEU A 513 4.89 -25.08 -5.26
C LEU A 513 5.49 -23.74 -4.84
N ASP A 514 6.34 -23.73 -3.81
CA ASP A 514 7.07 -22.54 -3.40
C ASP A 514 8.09 -22.12 -4.43
N ALA A 515 8.83 -23.04 -5.06
CA ALA A 515 9.74 -22.73 -6.15
C ALA A 515 8.98 -22.08 -7.32
N LEU A 516 7.87 -22.68 -7.74
CA LEU A 516 7.03 -22.16 -8.81
C LEU A 516 6.39 -20.81 -8.44
N ASN A 517 5.90 -20.66 -7.21
CA ASN A 517 5.40 -19.38 -6.71
C ASN A 517 6.51 -18.33 -6.67
N ASN A 518 7.73 -18.68 -6.26
CA ASN A 518 8.88 -17.78 -6.27
C ASN A 518 9.24 -17.30 -7.68
N GLU A 519 9.08 -18.14 -8.69
CA GLU A 519 9.27 -17.77 -10.10
C GLU A 519 8.21 -16.76 -10.58
N ILE A 520 6.96 -16.86 -10.10
CA ILE A 520 5.85 -16.02 -10.58
C ILE A 520 5.45 -14.86 -9.66
N ARG A 521 5.78 -14.89 -8.37
CA ARG A 521 5.33 -13.94 -7.33
C ARG A 521 5.77 -12.50 -7.58
N HIS A 522 6.86 -12.32 -8.33
CA HIS A 522 7.35 -11.00 -8.73
C HIS A 522 6.44 -10.34 -9.78
N CYS A 523 5.48 -11.09 -10.36
CA CYS A 523 4.39 -10.53 -11.14
C CYS A 523 3.38 -9.85 -10.21
N LEU A 524 3.58 -8.55 -9.98
CA LEU A 524 2.81 -7.73 -9.05
C LEU A 524 1.32 -7.54 -9.40
N ARG A 525 0.77 -8.25 -10.40
CA ARG A 525 -0.56 -8.00 -10.99
C ARG A 525 -0.82 -6.49 -11.26
N CYS A 526 0.24 -5.68 -11.41
CA CYS A 526 0.24 -4.23 -11.25
C CYS A 526 -0.28 -3.44 -12.45
N GLY A 527 -0.93 -4.10 -13.42
CA GLY A 527 -1.42 -3.48 -14.64
C GLY A 527 -0.36 -2.95 -15.62
N LYS A 528 0.91 -2.75 -15.22
CA LYS A 528 1.99 -2.26 -16.10
C LYS A 528 2.52 -3.37 -17.04
N CYS A 529 1.79 -3.63 -18.12
CA CYS A 529 2.15 -4.62 -19.15
C CYS A 529 3.02 -4.06 -20.30
N LYS A 530 3.69 -2.92 -20.12
CA LYS A 530 4.59 -2.33 -21.12
C LYS A 530 5.86 -1.80 -20.45
N PRO A 531 6.87 -1.39 -21.22
CA PRO A 531 7.90 -2.14 -21.95
C PRO A 531 9.04 -2.67 -21.05
N VAL A 532 8.96 -2.50 -19.73
CA VAL A 532 9.95 -2.96 -18.75
C VAL A 532 9.68 -4.38 -18.23
N CYS A 533 8.50 -4.95 -18.54
CA CYS A 533 8.22 -6.33 -18.20
C CYS A 533 8.86 -7.26 -19.22
N GLN A 534 9.79 -8.12 -18.79
CA GLN A 534 10.40 -9.15 -19.66
C GLN A 534 9.38 -10.19 -20.17
N THR A 535 8.12 -10.07 -19.75
CA THR A 535 6.98 -10.91 -20.14
C THR A 535 6.15 -10.33 -21.30
N HIS A 536 6.68 -9.43 -22.13
CA HIS A 536 5.94 -8.91 -23.29
C HIS A 536 6.75 -9.04 -24.57
N ILE A 537 6.32 -9.93 -25.46
CA ILE A 537 6.82 -10.05 -26.83
C ILE A 537 5.71 -9.52 -27.75
N PRO A 538 5.80 -8.29 -28.27
CA PRO A 538 4.72 -7.62 -29.01
C PRO A 538 4.24 -8.37 -30.26
N ARG A 539 5.07 -9.29 -30.79
CA ARG A 539 4.80 -10.05 -32.02
C ARG A 539 4.25 -11.47 -31.79
N ALA A 540 4.13 -11.92 -30.55
CA ALA A 540 3.68 -13.29 -30.26
C ALA A 540 2.16 -13.33 -29.99
N ASN A 541 1.52 -14.45 -30.32
CA ASN A 541 0.08 -14.63 -30.12
C ASN A 541 -0.30 -14.62 -28.61
N LEU A 542 -1.59 -14.50 -28.29
CA LEU A 542 -2.11 -14.47 -26.91
C LEU A 542 -1.62 -15.65 -26.05
N LEU A 543 -1.39 -16.83 -26.64
CA LEU A 543 -0.90 -18.03 -25.96
C LEU A 543 0.58 -17.93 -25.56
N TYR A 544 1.35 -17.11 -26.27
CA TYR A 544 2.76 -16.89 -26.00
C TYR A 544 3.02 -15.79 -24.98
N SER A 545 2.00 -15.02 -24.56
CA SER A 545 2.12 -14.01 -23.52
C SER A 545 2.55 -14.67 -22.20
N PRO A 546 3.79 -14.44 -21.72
CA PRO A 546 4.21 -14.97 -20.42
C PRO A 546 3.35 -14.44 -19.27
N ARG A 547 2.65 -13.31 -19.41
CA ARG A 547 1.62 -12.87 -18.45
C ARG A 547 0.45 -13.86 -18.38
N ASN A 548 -0.04 -14.33 -19.52
CA ASN A 548 -1.14 -15.30 -19.54
C ASN A 548 -0.69 -16.63 -18.94
N LYS A 549 0.56 -17.03 -19.19
CA LYS A 549 1.17 -18.19 -18.54
C LYS A 549 1.25 -17.99 -17.03
N ILE A 550 1.77 -16.85 -16.55
CA ILE A 550 1.81 -16.53 -15.10
C ILE A 550 0.41 -16.52 -14.48
N LEU A 551 -0.58 -15.92 -15.14
CA LEU A 551 -1.97 -15.90 -14.65
C LEU A 551 -2.58 -17.31 -14.63
N ALA A 552 -2.35 -18.12 -15.67
CA ALA A 552 -2.82 -19.50 -15.74
C ALA A 552 -2.13 -20.38 -14.69
N THR A 553 -0.80 -20.31 -14.57
CA THR A 553 -0.03 -21.00 -13.54
C THR A 553 -0.48 -20.59 -12.14
N GLY A 554 -0.66 -19.28 -11.90
CA GLY A 554 -1.23 -18.77 -10.67
C GLY A 554 -2.61 -19.36 -10.39
N ALA A 555 -3.53 -19.33 -11.35
CA ALA A 555 -4.87 -19.90 -11.20
C ALA A 555 -4.85 -21.42 -10.95
N VAL A 556 -3.93 -22.17 -11.57
CA VAL A 556 -3.75 -23.60 -11.30
C VAL A 556 -3.22 -23.84 -9.89
N ILE A 557 -2.24 -23.05 -9.43
CA ILE A 557 -1.77 -23.10 -8.04
C ILE A 557 -2.93 -22.78 -7.10
N GLU A 558 -3.67 -21.70 -7.33
CA GLU A 558 -4.82 -21.32 -6.50
C GLU A 558 -5.89 -22.43 -6.47
N ALA A 559 -6.18 -23.08 -7.60
CA ALA A 559 -7.11 -24.20 -7.69
C ALA A 559 -6.62 -25.44 -6.93
N PHE A 560 -5.33 -25.77 -7.03
CA PHE A 560 -4.72 -26.86 -6.25
C PHE A 560 -4.78 -26.56 -4.75
N LEU A 561 -4.38 -25.34 -4.35
CA LEU A 561 -4.47 -24.88 -2.97
C LEU A 561 -5.90 -24.93 -2.46
N TYR A 562 -6.88 -24.52 -3.28
CA TYR A 562 -8.30 -24.61 -2.96
C TYR A 562 -8.73 -26.05 -2.71
N GLU A 563 -8.40 -26.98 -3.62
CA GLU A 563 -8.75 -28.39 -3.45
C GLU A 563 -8.14 -28.96 -2.18
N GLU A 564 -6.83 -28.79 -1.97
CA GLU A 564 -6.13 -29.35 -0.81
C GLU A 564 -6.63 -28.75 0.52
N GLN A 565 -6.88 -27.44 0.58
CA GLN A 565 -7.28 -26.77 1.83
C GLN A 565 -8.76 -26.96 2.17
N THR A 566 -9.64 -27.03 1.17
CA THR A 566 -11.09 -27.18 1.42
C THR A 566 -11.50 -28.64 1.55
N ARG A 567 -10.93 -29.56 0.76
CA ARG A 567 -11.28 -31.00 0.81
C ARG A 567 -10.85 -31.63 2.13
N ARG A 568 -9.73 -31.19 2.70
CA ARG A 568 -9.18 -31.69 3.96
C ARG A 568 -9.75 -30.98 5.20
N GLY A 569 -10.59 -29.96 5.02
CA GLY A 569 -11.21 -29.22 6.13
C GLY A 569 -10.27 -28.26 6.87
N ILE A 570 -9.13 -27.90 6.26
CA ILE A 570 -8.09 -27.03 6.83
C ILE A 570 -8.56 -25.57 6.82
N SER A 571 -9.15 -25.15 5.70
CA SER A 571 -9.80 -23.85 5.55
C SER A 571 -11.31 -24.04 5.73
N LEU A 572 -11.82 -23.62 6.88
CA LEU A 572 -13.26 -23.47 7.11
C LEU A 572 -13.69 -22.17 6.41
N ARG A 573 -14.76 -22.25 5.60
CA ARG A 573 -15.31 -21.12 4.85
C ARG A 573 -15.48 -19.85 5.69
#